data_AF-A0A1I8GGA3-F1
#
_entry.id   AF-A0A1I8GGA3-F1
#
_cell.length_a   1.000
_cell.length_b   1.000
_cell.length_c   1.000
_cell.angle_alpha   90.00
_cell.angle_beta   90.00
_cell.angle_gamma   90.00
#
_symmetry.space_group_name_H-M   'P 1'
#
loop_
_entity.id
_entity.type
_entity.pdbx_description
1 polymer ?
#
loop_
_entity_poly.entity_id
_entity_poly.type
_entity_poly.pdbx_seq_one_letter_code
_entity_poly.pdbx_strand_id
1 'polypeptide(L)'
;MAHFVSQLLKDYESDESVNKQLDTMGYNIGIRIVEDYLARTSVRRCGDLRETADKIVKDGFKHYLGVAPTIQGMTHNEFSLVLDSNPLTEFVELPQSHANLQFSNIICGALRGALEAVHLQIDAQFVQDTLRGDPATEIRVKFIKRIEETLPPGED
;
A
#
# COMPACT_ATOMS: atom_id res chain seq x y z
N MET A 1 -6.54 -14.50 3.67
CA MET A 1 -6.30 -13.76 2.42
C MET A 1 -6.43 -14.65 1.18
N ALA A 2 -5.74 -15.79 1.13
CA ALA A 2 -5.76 -16.72 -0.02
C ALA A 2 -7.15 -17.12 -0.54
N HIS A 3 -8.09 -17.49 0.34
CA HIS A 3 -9.46 -17.82 -0.08
C HIS A 3 -10.16 -16.64 -0.79
N PHE A 4 -9.95 -15.42 -0.31
CA PHE A 4 -10.57 -14.24 -0.90
C PHE A 4 -10.02 -13.95 -2.29
N VAL A 5 -8.69 -14.00 -2.46
CA VAL A 5 -8.06 -13.83 -3.78
C VAL A 5 -8.46 -14.94 -4.74
N SER A 6 -8.54 -16.20 -4.28
CA SER A 6 -9.03 -17.31 -5.08
C SER A 6 -10.47 -17.10 -5.57
N GLN A 7 -11.30 -16.42 -4.78
CA GLN A 7 -12.66 -16.10 -5.18
C GLN A 7 -12.71 -14.97 -6.20
N LEU A 8 -11.89 -13.91 -6.04
CA LEU A 8 -11.73 -12.89 -7.08
C LEU A 8 -11.24 -13.51 -8.40
N LEU A 9 -10.33 -14.48 -8.37
CA LEU A 9 -9.87 -15.17 -9.57
C LEU A 9 -10.97 -16.00 -10.28
N LYS A 10 -12.04 -16.37 -9.57
CA LYS A 10 -13.22 -17.02 -10.18
C LYS A 10 -14.23 -16.02 -10.69
N ASP A 11 -14.36 -14.89 -10.01
CA ASP A 11 -15.34 -13.86 -10.31
C ASP A 11 -14.88 -12.92 -11.44
N TYR A 12 -13.58 -12.88 -11.75
CA TYR A 12 -12.99 -12.03 -12.78
C TYR A 12 -12.19 -12.83 -13.82
N GLU A 13 -12.29 -12.43 -15.08
CA GLU A 13 -11.65 -13.13 -16.21
C GLU A 13 -10.16 -12.78 -16.40
N SER A 14 -9.65 -11.72 -15.77
CA SER A 14 -8.26 -11.25 -15.96
C SER A 14 -7.58 -10.80 -14.68
N ASP A 15 -6.26 -11.07 -14.60
CA ASP A 15 -5.37 -10.62 -13.51
C ASP A 15 -5.45 -9.10 -13.30
N GLU A 16 -5.58 -8.33 -14.38
CA GLU A 16 -5.68 -6.87 -14.33
C GLU A 16 -6.92 -6.41 -13.56
N SER A 17 -8.06 -7.07 -13.79
CA SER A 17 -9.31 -6.76 -13.09
C SER A 17 -9.20 -7.09 -11.60
N VAL A 18 -8.57 -8.22 -11.27
CA VAL A 18 -8.32 -8.61 -9.88
C VAL A 18 -7.35 -7.64 -9.20
N ASN A 19 -6.27 -7.25 -9.87
CA ASN A 19 -5.30 -6.28 -9.36
C ASN A 19 -5.98 -4.95 -9.04
N LYS A 20 -6.83 -4.44 -9.94
CA LYS A 20 -7.61 -3.21 -9.73
C LYS A 20 -8.59 -3.34 -8.57
N GLN A 21 -9.21 -4.52 -8.40
CA GLN A 21 -10.13 -4.75 -7.29
C GLN A 21 -9.39 -4.81 -5.96
N LEU A 22 -8.26 -5.51 -5.89
CA LEU A 22 -7.39 -5.53 -4.70
C LEU A 22 -6.90 -4.13 -4.34
N ASP A 23 -6.51 -3.34 -5.34
CA ASP A 23 -6.14 -1.93 -5.19
C ASP A 23 -7.26 -1.11 -4.54
N THR A 24 -8.45 -1.18 -5.13
CA THR A 24 -9.63 -0.43 -4.68
C THR A 24 -10.02 -0.80 -3.26
N MET A 25 -9.96 -2.08 -2.93
CA MET A 25 -10.20 -2.55 -1.56
C MET A 25 -9.15 -2.02 -0.59
N GLY A 26 -7.88 -2.11 -0.98
CA GLY A 26 -6.77 -1.56 -0.22
C GLY A 26 -6.96 -0.08 0.06
N TYR A 27 -7.29 0.70 -0.95
CA TYR A 27 -7.53 2.15 -0.83
C TYR A 27 -8.60 2.48 0.20
N ASN A 28 -9.76 1.81 0.13
CA ASN A 28 -10.83 2.01 1.12
C ASN A 28 -10.42 1.60 2.54
N ILE A 29 -9.61 0.54 2.68
CA ILE A 29 -9.04 0.13 3.96
C ILE A 29 -8.05 1.19 4.47
N GLY A 30 -7.19 1.71 3.60
CA GLY A 30 -6.18 2.71 3.91
C GLY A 30 -6.77 3.99 4.51
N ILE A 31 -7.85 4.51 3.90
CA ILE A 31 -8.57 5.68 4.41
C ILE A 31 -9.04 5.45 5.86
N ARG A 32 -9.69 4.31 6.12
CA ARG A 32 -10.21 4.00 7.47
C ARG A 32 -9.10 3.75 8.48
N ILE A 33 -8.04 3.08 8.07
CA ILE A 33 -6.89 2.78 8.93
C ILE A 33 -6.22 4.08 9.38
N VAL A 34 -6.00 5.02 8.46
CA VAL A 34 -5.32 6.27 8.83
C VAL A 34 -6.16 7.14 9.75
N GLU A 35 -7.49 7.15 9.59
CA GLU A 35 -8.41 7.84 10.51
C GLU A 35 -8.30 7.29 11.93
N ASP A 36 -8.35 5.96 12.11
CA ASP A 36 -8.22 5.32 13.43
C ASP A 36 -6.81 5.55 14.02
N TYR A 37 -5.77 5.49 13.18
CA TYR A 37 -4.39 5.79 13.58
C TYR A 37 -4.23 7.23 14.07
N LEU A 38 -4.78 8.21 13.35
CA LEU A 38 -4.73 9.63 13.75
C LEU A 38 -5.59 9.91 14.99
N ALA A 39 -6.70 9.20 15.18
CA ALA A 39 -7.54 9.33 16.37
C ALA A 39 -6.85 8.78 17.64
N ARG A 40 -5.99 7.77 17.49
CA ARG A 40 -5.28 7.12 18.60
C ARG A 40 -3.90 7.69 18.88
N THR A 41 -3.30 8.39 17.93
CA THR A 41 -1.93 8.90 18.06
C THR A 41 -1.90 10.42 18.07
N SER A 42 -1.01 11.00 18.87
CA SER A 42 -0.78 12.46 18.88
C SER A 42 0.17 12.90 17.76
N VAL A 43 0.18 12.18 16.63
CA VAL A 43 1.11 12.42 15.52
C VAL A 43 0.71 13.70 14.81
N ARG A 44 1.66 14.62 14.69
CA ARG A 44 1.50 15.84 13.88
C ARG A 44 1.73 15.50 12.41
N ARG A 45 1.25 16.36 11.50
CA ARG A 45 1.53 16.23 10.07
C ARG A 45 3.04 16.07 9.86
N CYS A 46 3.46 15.01 9.14
CA CYS A 46 4.86 14.75 8.85
C CYS A 46 5.48 15.91 8.05
N GLY A 47 6.72 16.28 8.40
CA GLY A 47 7.45 17.38 7.77
C GLY A 47 8.02 17.00 6.40
N ASP A 48 8.50 15.76 6.27
CA ASP A 48 9.13 15.25 5.04
C ASP A 48 8.77 13.79 4.71
N LEU A 49 9.24 13.33 3.54
CA LEU A 49 8.98 12.00 3.04
C LEU A 49 9.67 10.91 3.88
N ARG A 50 10.80 11.23 4.50
CA ARG A 50 11.55 10.29 5.35
C ARG A 50 10.77 9.99 6.63
N GLU A 51 10.28 11.04 7.30
CA GLU A 51 9.42 10.90 8.47
C GLU A 51 8.15 10.11 8.12
N THR A 52 7.56 10.39 6.95
CA THR A 52 6.39 9.64 6.45
C THR A 52 6.70 8.16 6.25
N ALA A 53 7.82 7.83 5.61
CA ALA A 53 8.25 6.45 5.40
C ALA A 53 8.53 5.73 6.73
N ASP A 54 9.21 6.39 7.67
CA ASP A 54 9.47 5.87 9.01
C ASP A 54 8.17 5.52 9.75
N LYS A 55 7.15 6.38 9.64
CA LYS A 55 5.83 6.15 10.23
C LYS A 55 5.07 5.01 9.57
N ILE A 56 5.13 4.91 8.25
CA ILE A 56 4.56 3.78 7.50
C ILE A 56 5.15 2.46 8.01
N VAL A 57 6.48 2.37 8.18
CA VAL A 57 7.14 1.14 8.65
C VAL A 57 6.81 0.84 10.12
N LYS A 58 7.04 1.82 11.01
CA LYS A 58 7.01 1.60 12.47
C LYS A 58 5.61 1.50 13.04
N ASP A 59 4.68 2.28 12.48
CA ASP A 59 3.35 2.44 13.03
C ASP A 59 2.29 1.80 12.11
N GLY A 60 2.52 1.77 10.80
CA GLY A 60 1.66 1.08 9.84
C GLY A 60 1.93 -0.42 9.77
N PHE A 61 2.99 -0.82 9.04
CA PHE A 61 3.28 -2.23 8.77
C PHE A 61 3.46 -3.07 10.04
N LYS A 62 4.17 -2.53 11.04
CA LYS A 62 4.39 -3.28 12.29
C LYS A 62 3.11 -3.52 13.07
N HIS A 63 2.17 -2.57 13.07
CA HIS A 63 0.92 -2.68 13.81
C HIS A 63 -0.10 -3.57 13.08
N TYR A 64 -0.29 -3.35 11.77
CA TYR A 64 -1.36 -4.00 11.01
C TYR A 64 -0.95 -5.32 10.35
N LEU A 65 0.32 -5.48 9.98
CA LEU A 65 0.84 -6.68 9.31
C LEU A 65 1.88 -7.43 10.15
N GLY A 66 2.32 -6.89 11.29
CA GLY A 66 3.32 -7.53 12.15
C GLY A 66 4.74 -7.56 11.56
N VAL A 67 4.99 -6.84 10.47
CA VAL A 67 6.29 -6.81 9.77
C VAL A 67 6.87 -5.41 9.75
N ALA A 68 8.19 -5.29 9.60
CA ALA A 68 8.87 -4.00 9.48
C ALA A 68 9.71 -3.99 8.20
N PRO A 69 9.14 -3.52 7.07
CA PRO A 69 9.90 -3.45 5.82
C PRO A 69 11.11 -2.52 5.94
N THR A 70 12.16 -2.85 5.20
CA THR A 70 13.36 -2.01 5.11
C THR A 70 13.14 -0.93 4.06
N ILE A 71 13.43 0.32 4.40
CA ILE A 71 13.40 1.44 3.45
C ILE A 71 14.71 1.44 2.64
N GLN A 72 14.60 1.39 1.31
CA GLN A 72 15.72 1.47 0.38
C GLN A 72 15.49 2.55 -0.68
N GLY A 73 16.56 2.99 -1.34
CA GLY A 73 16.47 3.90 -2.49
C GLY A 73 15.78 5.24 -2.19
N MET A 74 15.83 5.73 -0.95
CA MET A 74 15.20 6.99 -0.54
C MET A 74 15.83 8.17 -1.28
N THR A 75 15.00 8.90 -2.02
CA THR A 75 15.32 10.17 -2.66
C THR A 75 14.49 11.31 -2.04
N HIS A 76 14.38 12.44 -2.72
CA HIS A 76 13.53 13.55 -2.31
C HIS A 76 12.03 13.28 -2.54
N ASN A 77 11.67 12.39 -3.45
CA ASN A 77 10.29 12.14 -3.86
C ASN A 77 9.92 10.66 -3.95
N GLU A 78 10.82 9.72 -3.73
CA GLU A 78 10.49 8.31 -3.78
C GLU A 78 11.33 7.49 -2.80
N PHE A 79 10.81 6.34 -2.42
CA PHE A 79 11.53 5.31 -1.66
C PHE A 79 10.92 3.95 -1.98
N SER A 80 11.63 2.89 -1.62
CA SER A 80 11.15 1.51 -1.78
C SER A 80 11.04 0.84 -0.42
N LEU A 81 9.98 0.08 -0.23
CA LEU A 81 9.73 -0.77 0.93
C LEU A 81 10.06 -2.20 0.54
N VAL A 82 11.08 -2.77 1.16
CA VAL A 82 11.50 -4.15 0.92
C VAL A 82 11.02 -5.02 2.08
N LEU A 83 10.17 -6.00 1.77
CA LEU A 83 9.65 -6.98 2.71
C LEU A 83 10.47 -8.27 2.55
N ASP A 84 11.22 -8.64 3.60
CA ASP A 84 11.94 -9.92 3.64
C ASP A 84 10.97 -11.12 3.76
N SER A 85 9.82 -10.88 4.40
CA SER A 85 8.73 -11.83 4.51
C SER A 85 7.40 -11.10 4.36
N ASN A 86 6.57 -11.59 3.45
CA ASN A 86 5.23 -11.07 3.23
C ASN A 86 4.18 -12.02 3.84
N PRO A 87 3.54 -11.67 4.97
CA PRO A 87 2.62 -12.55 5.68
C PRO A 87 1.33 -12.80 4.88
N LEU A 88 1.02 -11.96 3.88
CA LEU A 88 -0.16 -12.16 3.04
C LEU A 88 0.02 -13.32 2.05
N THR A 89 1.27 -13.64 1.70
CA THR A 89 1.63 -14.64 0.70
C THR A 89 2.21 -15.91 1.32
N GLU A 90 2.17 -16.03 2.65
CA GLU A 90 2.58 -17.25 3.34
C GLU A 90 1.70 -18.41 2.86
N PHE A 91 2.32 -19.46 2.32
CA PHE A 91 1.65 -20.62 1.73
C PHE A 91 0.83 -20.36 0.46
N VAL A 92 1.13 -19.28 -0.27
CA VAL A 92 0.52 -19.00 -1.58
C VAL A 92 1.47 -19.39 -2.69
N GLU A 93 0.96 -20.13 -3.68
CA GLU A 93 1.64 -20.37 -4.95
C GLU A 93 0.76 -19.83 -6.08
N LEU A 94 1.35 -19.03 -6.99
CA LEU A 94 0.64 -18.51 -8.15
C LEU A 94 0.62 -19.57 -9.27
N PRO A 95 -0.55 -19.88 -9.83
CA PRO A 95 -0.63 -20.68 -11.05
C PRO A 95 0.05 -19.95 -12.21
N GLN A 96 0.62 -20.69 -13.18
CA GLN A 96 1.23 -20.11 -14.37
C GLN A 96 0.25 -19.24 -15.19
N SER A 97 -1.05 -19.53 -15.12
CA SER A 97 -2.10 -18.75 -15.77
C SER A 97 -2.31 -17.36 -15.17
N HIS A 98 -1.76 -17.08 -13.98
CA HIS A 98 -1.93 -15.85 -13.22
C HIS A 98 -0.60 -15.16 -12.90
N ALA A 99 0.36 -15.23 -13.82
CA ALA A 99 1.71 -14.67 -13.63
C ALA A 99 1.75 -13.13 -13.49
N ASN A 100 0.67 -12.43 -13.85
CA ASN A 100 0.55 -10.98 -13.73
C ASN A 100 -0.25 -10.57 -12.48
N LEU A 101 -0.74 -11.52 -11.69
CA LEU A 101 -1.46 -11.24 -10.47
C LEU A 101 -0.51 -10.66 -9.42
N GLN A 102 -0.83 -9.46 -8.95
CA GLN A 102 -0.19 -8.81 -7.82
C GLN A 102 -0.99 -9.18 -6.57
N PHE A 103 -0.71 -10.35 -6.01
CA PHE A 103 -1.50 -10.91 -4.91
C PHE A 103 -1.64 -9.94 -3.71
N SER A 104 -0.59 -9.18 -3.45
CA SER A 104 -0.53 -8.21 -2.35
C SER A 104 -0.84 -6.77 -2.76
N ASN A 105 -1.50 -6.55 -3.92
CA ASN A 105 -1.85 -5.19 -4.39
C ASN A 105 -2.76 -4.41 -3.44
N ILE A 106 -3.40 -5.11 -2.50
CA ILE A 106 -4.12 -4.49 -1.39
C ILE A 106 -3.22 -3.59 -0.52
N ILE A 107 -1.92 -3.91 -0.39
CA ILE A 107 -0.95 -3.08 0.36
C ILE A 107 -0.73 -1.76 -0.37
N CYS A 108 -0.54 -1.80 -1.70
CA CYS A 108 -0.38 -0.59 -2.52
C CYS A 108 -1.61 0.32 -2.43
N GLY A 109 -2.80 -0.29 -2.53
CA GLY A 109 -4.06 0.42 -2.33
C GLY A 109 -4.12 1.10 -0.97
N ALA A 110 -3.81 0.35 0.10
CA ALA A 110 -3.83 0.87 1.47
C ALA A 110 -2.86 2.03 1.68
N LEU A 111 -1.66 1.96 1.11
CA LEU A 111 -0.70 3.09 1.14
C LEU A 111 -1.26 4.32 0.45
N ARG A 112 -1.86 4.17 -0.74
CA ARG A 112 -2.48 5.27 -1.48
C ARG A 112 -3.62 5.90 -0.67
N GLY A 113 -4.57 5.09 -0.20
CA GLY A 113 -5.73 5.59 0.54
C GLY A 113 -5.34 6.28 1.85
N ALA A 114 -4.39 5.70 2.60
CA ALA A 114 -3.92 6.28 3.85
C ALA A 114 -3.20 7.62 3.65
N LEU A 115 -2.34 7.72 2.65
CA LEU A 115 -1.61 8.96 2.39
C LEU A 115 -2.47 10.03 1.74
N GLU A 116 -3.43 9.64 0.91
CA GLU A 116 -4.38 10.58 0.30
C GLU A 116 -5.26 11.28 1.35
N ALA A 117 -5.73 10.53 2.36
CA ALA A 117 -6.51 11.09 3.47
C ALA A 117 -5.71 12.06 4.37
N VAL A 118 -4.37 12.09 4.26
CA VAL A 118 -3.51 13.12 4.87
C VAL A 118 -2.96 14.11 3.85
N HIS A 119 -3.64 14.24 2.71
CA HIS A 119 -3.34 15.18 1.63
C HIS A 119 -2.00 14.94 0.91
N LEU A 120 -1.52 13.69 0.88
CA LEU A 120 -0.32 13.29 0.15
C LEU A 120 -0.71 12.30 -0.96
N GLN A 121 -0.73 12.79 -2.20
CA GLN A 121 -0.95 11.91 -3.35
C GLN A 121 0.34 11.16 -3.68
N ILE A 122 0.26 9.84 -3.73
CA ILE A 122 1.37 8.96 -4.07
C ILE A 122 1.00 7.96 -5.17
N ASP A 123 2.01 7.42 -5.82
CA ASP A 123 1.94 6.17 -6.58
C ASP A 123 2.64 5.07 -5.79
N ALA A 124 2.06 3.86 -5.75
CA ALA A 124 2.58 2.71 -5.02
C ALA A 124 2.47 1.46 -5.91
N GLN A 125 3.60 0.85 -6.27
CA GLN A 125 3.62 -0.26 -7.22
C GLN A 125 4.62 -1.33 -6.80
N PHE A 126 4.27 -2.60 -7.05
CA PHE A 126 5.23 -3.69 -6.91
C PHE A 126 6.30 -3.60 -7.99
N VAL A 127 7.55 -3.61 -7.57
CA VAL A 127 8.72 -3.70 -8.46
C VAL A 127 9.27 -5.12 -8.47
N GLN A 128 9.21 -5.80 -7.33
CA GLN A 128 9.60 -7.19 -7.15
C GLN A 128 8.56 -7.95 -6.32
N ASP A 129 8.33 -9.21 -6.63
CA ASP A 129 7.45 -10.09 -5.86
C ASP A 129 7.99 -11.52 -5.82
N THR A 130 8.22 -12.04 -4.60
CA THR A 130 8.67 -13.43 -4.39
C THR A 130 7.72 -14.45 -5.02
N LEU A 131 6.41 -14.16 -5.12
CA LEU A 131 5.46 -15.04 -5.80
C LEU A 131 5.68 -15.14 -7.31
N ARG A 132 6.41 -14.17 -7.89
CA ARG A 132 6.78 -14.13 -9.31
C ARG A 132 8.20 -14.62 -9.55
N GLY A 133 8.88 -15.10 -8.51
CA GLY A 133 10.24 -15.63 -8.57
C GLY A 133 11.35 -14.60 -8.29
N ASP A 134 10.99 -13.38 -7.85
CA ASP A 134 11.97 -12.37 -7.47
C ASP A 134 12.62 -12.69 -6.10
N PRO A 135 13.81 -12.15 -5.80
CA PRO A 135 14.53 -12.45 -4.56
C PRO A 135 13.88 -11.84 -3.30
N ALA A 136 13.02 -10.82 -3.45
CA ALA A 136 12.34 -10.14 -2.37
C ALA A 136 11.02 -9.53 -2.87
N THR A 137 10.17 -9.10 -1.94
CA THR A 137 9.00 -8.29 -2.26
C THR A 137 9.35 -6.82 -2.10
N GLU A 138 9.31 -6.04 -3.18
CA GLU A 138 9.61 -4.61 -3.19
C GLU A 138 8.40 -3.79 -3.66
N ILE A 139 7.98 -2.83 -2.85
CA ILE A 139 6.96 -1.84 -3.20
C ILE A 139 7.64 -0.48 -3.33
N ARG A 140 7.58 0.11 -4.52
CA ARG A 140 8.07 1.47 -4.74
C ARG A 140 6.95 2.47 -4.48
N VAL A 141 7.27 3.46 -3.65
CA VAL A 141 6.38 4.57 -3.31
C VAL A 141 6.97 5.86 -3.87
N LYS A 142 6.20 6.52 -4.72
CA LYS A 142 6.57 7.78 -5.35
C LYS A 142 5.57 8.88 -4.99
N PHE A 143 6.07 9.95 -4.41
CA PHE A 143 5.33 11.15 -4.13
C PHE A 143 4.99 11.90 -5.42
N ILE A 144 3.70 12.21 -5.61
CA ILE A 144 3.19 12.90 -6.79
C ILE A 144 2.98 14.38 -6.48
N LYS A 145 2.11 14.69 -5.51
CA LYS A 145 1.82 16.07 -5.10
C LYS A 145 1.15 16.12 -3.73
N ARG A 146 1.17 17.31 -3.12
CA ARG A 146 0.29 17.62 -1.98
C ARG A 146 -1.08 17.98 -2.54
N ILE A 147 -2.13 17.46 -1.91
CA ILE A 147 -3.51 17.79 -2.26
C ILE A 147 -3.83 19.09 -1.53
N GLU A 148 -4.28 20.09 -2.28
CA GLU A 148 -4.71 21.36 -1.70
C GLU A 148 -6.12 21.18 -1.12
N GLU A 149 -6.32 21.64 0.12
CA GLU A 149 -7.65 21.73 0.71
C GLU A 149 -8.42 22.81 -0.05
N THR A 150 -9.27 22.42 -1.01
CA THR A 150 -10.27 23.32 -1.55
C THR A 150 -11.32 23.53 -0.48
N LEU A 151 -11.21 24.63 0.27
CA LEU A 151 -12.31 25.10 1.11
C LEU A 151 -13.53 25.30 0.18
N PRO A 152 -14.72 24.77 0.53
CA PRO A 152 -15.92 25.18 -0.17
C PRO A 152 -16.02 26.71 -0.08
N PRO A 153 -16.36 27.42 -1.17
CA PRO A 153 -16.59 28.85 -1.11
C PRO A 153 -17.63 29.11 -0.01
N GLY A 154 -17.26 29.96 0.95
CA GLY A 154 -17.97 30.12 2.21
C GLY A 154 -19.47 30.37 2.04
N GLU A 155 -20.25 29.81 2.97
CA GLU A 155 -21.48 30.45 3.38
C GLU A 155 -21.08 31.64 4.28
N ASP A 156 -21.13 32.85 3.71
CA ASP A 156 -21.22 34.10 4.48
C ASP A 156 -22.61 34.20 5.15
#